data_AF-D5GY46-F1
#
_entry.id   AF-D5GY46-F1
#
_cell.length_a   1.000
_cell.length_b   1.000
_cell.length_c   1.000
_cell.angle_alpha   90.00
_cell.angle_beta   90.00
_cell.angle_gamma   90.00
#
_symmetry.space_group_name_H-M   'P 1'
#
loop_
_entity.id
_entity.type
_entity.pdbx_description
1 polymer ?
#
loop_
_entity_poly.entity_id
_entity_poly.type
_entity_poly.pdbx_seq_one_letter_code
_entity_poly.pdbx_strand_id
1 'polypeptide(L)'
;MNEKEAKSQNIKYELKKLPVTAIPKAQVLKDPRGLFKALINPANNQILGVTLYGAESYELINQISMAMKMKIPANILRDQIYTHPTMSESFNDLFK
;
A
#
# COMPACT_ATOMS: atom_id res chain seq x y z
N MET A 1 10.42 5.98 -2.30
CA MET A 1 11.18 6.06 -1.04
C MET A 1 10.98 4.78 -0.24
N ASN A 2 12.04 4.22 0.33
CA ASN A 2 11.96 3.09 1.26
C ASN A 2 12.34 3.51 2.70
N GLU A 3 12.19 2.60 3.68
CA GLU A 3 12.47 2.89 5.10
C GLU A 3 13.91 3.31 5.38
N LYS A 4 14.88 2.74 4.66
CA LYS A 4 16.30 3.06 4.82
C LYS A 4 16.57 4.49 4.36
N GLU A 5 16.03 4.87 3.20
CA GLU A 5 16.11 6.23 2.66
C GLU A 5 15.40 7.25 3.56
N ALA A 6 14.20 6.93 4.05
CA ALA A 6 13.45 7.81 4.94
C ALA A 6 14.22 8.08 6.24
N LYS A 7 14.81 7.04 6.83
CA LYS A 7 15.68 7.14 8.01
C LYS A 7 16.94 7.95 7.72
N SER A 8 17.62 7.72 6.59
CA SER A 8 18.85 8.46 6.27
C SER A 8 18.60 9.95 6.03
N GLN A 9 17.40 10.32 5.58
CA GLN A 9 17.00 11.70 5.34
C GLN A 9 16.28 12.34 6.55
N ASN A 10 16.18 11.64 7.69
CA ASN A 10 15.41 12.09 8.86
C ASN A 10 13.95 12.50 8.53
N ILE A 11 13.34 11.84 7.55
CA ILE A 11 11.94 12.06 7.19
C ILE A 11 11.07 11.32 8.20
N LYS A 12 10.13 12.02 8.84
CA LYS A 12 9.14 11.39 9.72
C LYS A 12 8.13 10.62 8.87
N TYR A 13 7.87 9.36 9.24
CA TYR A 13 6.89 8.52 8.56
C TYR A 13 6.21 7.57 9.54
N GLU A 14 4.98 7.17 9.21
CA GLU A 14 4.30 6.01 9.76
C GLU A 14 4.49 4.83 8.82
N LEU A 15 4.81 3.66 9.36
CA LEU A 15 5.00 2.42 8.59
C LEU A 15 3.76 1.54 8.70
N LYS A 16 3.06 1.38 7.59
CA LYS A 16 1.97 0.41 7.46
C LYS A 16 2.49 -0.88 6.83
N LYS A 17 1.97 -2.02 7.28
CA LYS A 17 2.33 -3.36 6.76
C LYS A 17 1.09 -4.22 6.66
N LEU A 18 0.97 -4.97 5.57
CA LEU A 18 -0.09 -5.93 5.36
C LEU A 18 0.50 -7.24 4.82
N PRO A 19 0.47 -8.34 5.60
CA PRO A 19 0.81 -9.66 5.09
C PRO A 19 -0.12 -10.03 3.92
N VAL A 20 0.43 -10.53 2.81
CA VAL A 20 -0.39 -10.92 1.65
C VAL A 20 -1.34 -12.08 2.01
N THR A 21 -0.98 -12.89 3.00
CA THR A 21 -1.86 -13.93 3.58
C THR A 21 -3.19 -13.39 4.10
N ALA A 22 -3.28 -12.10 4.45
CA ALA A 22 -4.51 -11.47 4.92
C ALA A 22 -5.44 -11.02 3.77
N ILE A 23 -4.97 -11.02 2.52
CA ILE A 23 -5.74 -10.57 1.36
C ILE A 23 -6.58 -11.73 0.82
N PRO A 24 -7.92 -11.63 0.77
CA PRO A 24 -8.79 -12.73 0.33
C PRO A 24 -8.46 -13.26 -1.07
N LYS A 25 -8.22 -12.35 -2.02
CA LYS A 25 -7.85 -12.72 -3.39
C LYS A 25 -6.56 -13.55 -3.47
N ALA A 26 -5.58 -13.30 -2.61
CA ALA A 26 -4.33 -14.07 -2.59
C ALA A 26 -4.56 -15.54 -2.21
N GLN A 27 -5.53 -15.81 -1.34
CA GLN A 27 -5.96 -17.17 -0.99
C GLN A 27 -6.64 -17.85 -2.17
N VAL A 28 -7.51 -17.13 -2.89
CA VAL A 28 -8.17 -17.63 -4.11
C VAL A 28 -7.14 -17.98 -5.19
N LEU A 29 -6.09 -17.16 -5.35
CA LEU A 29 -5.00 -17.41 -6.28
C LEU A 29 -4.04 -18.52 -5.83
N LYS A 30 -4.16 -19.01 -4.59
CA LYS A 30 -3.23 -19.95 -3.95
C LYS A 30 -1.78 -19.46 -3.96
N ASP A 31 -1.58 -18.14 -3.94
CA ASP A 31 -0.27 -17.50 -3.79
C ASP A 31 -0.29 -16.43 -2.69
N PRO A 32 -0.33 -16.84 -1.40
CA PRO A 32 -0.40 -15.92 -0.28
C PRO A 32 0.97 -15.37 0.14
N ARG A 33 2.01 -15.53 -0.69
CA ARG A 33 3.38 -15.12 -0.34
C ARG A 33 3.53 -13.62 -0.46
N GLY A 34 4.17 -13.04 0.55
CA GLY A 34 4.71 -11.70 0.49
C GLY A 34 4.16 -10.72 1.52
N LEU A 35 4.45 -9.46 1.29
CA LEU A 35 4.20 -8.36 2.23
C LEU A 35 4.03 -7.05 1.46
N PHE A 36 2.95 -6.34 1.76
CA PHE A 36 2.78 -4.97 1.34
C PHE A 36 3.22 -4.04 2.47
N LYS A 37 3.92 -2.96 2.12
CA LYS A 37 4.37 -1.93 3.06
C LYS A 37 4.18 -0.55 2.48
N ALA A 38 3.71 0.40 3.28
CA ALA A 38 3.59 1.79 2.89
C ALA A 38 4.20 2.71 3.95
N LEU A 39 4.86 3.77 3.50
CA LEU A 39 5.36 4.86 4.33
C LEU A 39 4.43 6.04 4.14
N ILE A 40 3.82 6.51 5.22
CA ILE A 40 2.84 7.60 5.21
C ILE A 40 3.40 8.79 5.98
N ASN A 41 3.22 10.00 5.46
CA ASN A 41 3.54 11.21 6.20
C ASN A 41 2.45 11.46 7.27
N PRO A 42 2.80 11.45 8.57
CA PRO A 42 1.81 11.59 9.64
C PRO A 42 1.16 12.98 9.69
N ALA A 43 1.75 14.01 9.09
CA ALA A 43 1.22 15.37 9.14
C ALA A 43 0.10 15.63 8.12
N ASN A 44 0.13 14.97 6.97
CA ASN A 44 -0.79 15.25 5.86
C ASN A 44 -1.35 13.99 5.18
N ASN A 45 -1.06 12.82 5.74
CA ASN A 45 -1.51 11.52 5.27
C ASN A 45 -1.10 11.17 3.83
N GLN A 46 -0.07 11.82 3.27
CA GLN A 46 0.43 11.51 1.93
C GLN A 46 1.32 10.28 1.94
N ILE A 47 1.26 9.53 0.84
CA ILE A 47 2.12 8.37 0.62
C ILE A 47 3.52 8.85 0.23
N LEU A 48 4.52 8.50 1.04
CA LEU A 48 5.94 8.79 0.79
C LEU A 48 6.60 7.71 -0.08
N GLY A 49 6.11 6.47 0.03
CA GLY A 49 6.55 5.36 -0.79
C GLY A 49 5.87 4.06 -0.38
N VAL A 50 5.85 3.11 -1.32
CA VAL A 50 5.22 1.80 -1.11
C VAL A 50 6.13 0.71 -1.66
N THR A 51 6.10 -0.46 -1.04
CA THR A 51 6.70 -1.70 -1.52
C THR A 51 5.62 -2.77 -1.53
N LEU A 52 5.31 -3.31 -2.70
CA LEU A 52 4.30 -4.36 -2.87
C LEU A 52 5.00 -5.65 -3.34
N TYR A 53 5.11 -6.62 -2.45
CA TYR A 53 5.55 -7.97 -2.82
C TYR A 53 4.39 -8.94 -2.65
N GLY A 54 3.84 -9.43 -3.77
CA GLY A 54 2.68 -10.32 -3.83
C GLY A 54 2.12 -10.40 -5.26
N ALA A 55 1.12 -11.25 -5.49
CA ALA A 55 0.46 -11.37 -6.79
C ALA A 55 -0.13 -10.03 -7.26
N GLU A 56 -0.09 -9.78 -8.57
CA GLU A 56 -0.68 -8.58 -9.22
C GLU A 56 -0.12 -7.22 -8.75
N SER A 57 0.98 -7.21 -7.98
CA SER A 57 1.59 -5.98 -7.48
C SER A 57 2.03 -5.01 -8.60
N TYR A 58 2.37 -5.56 -9.77
CA TYR A 58 2.73 -4.82 -10.98
C TYR A 58 1.57 -3.97 -11.55
N GLU A 59 0.32 -4.36 -11.31
CA GLU A 59 -0.85 -3.53 -11.66
C GLU A 59 -1.20 -2.54 -10.54
N LEU A 60 -1.15 -3.00 -9.28
CA LEU A 60 -1.49 -2.17 -8.12
C LEU A 60 -0.59 -0.95 -7.95
N ILE A 61 0.70 -1.10 -8.25
CA ILE A 61 1.67 0.00 -8.08
C ILE A 61 1.34 1.22 -8.94
N ASN A 62 0.65 1.03 -10.08
CA ASN A 62 0.25 2.13 -10.96
C ASN A 62 -0.81 3.03 -10.32
N GLN A 63 -1.76 2.46 -9.56
CA GLN A 63 -2.77 3.23 -8.83
C GLN A 63 -2.12 4.09 -7.74
N ILE A 64 -1.15 3.53 -7.01
CA ILE A 64 -0.41 4.23 -5.96
C ILE A 64 0.47 5.32 -6.57
N SER A 65 1.15 5.04 -7.69
CA SER A 65 1.96 6.03 -8.40
C SER A 65 1.13 7.23 -8.83
N MET A 66 -0.08 6.99 -9.37
CA MET A 66 -1.04 8.04 -9.70
C MET A 66 -1.46 8.84 -8.45
N ALA A 67 -1.81 8.16 -7.36
CA ALA A 67 -2.19 8.81 -6.11
C ALA A 67 -1.07 9.70 -5.55
N MET A 68 0.17 9.22 -5.55
CA MET A 68 1.35 9.98 -5.13
C MET A 68 1.57 11.21 -6.01
N LYS A 69 1.49 11.06 -7.33
CA LYS A 69 1.67 12.16 -8.29
C LYS A 69 0.60 13.24 -8.13
N MET A 70 -0.63 12.84 -7.84
CA MET A 70 -1.76 13.73 -7.61
C MET A 70 -1.87 14.20 -6.15
N LYS A 71 -0.93 13.82 -5.28
CA LYS A 71 -0.92 14.18 -3.85
C LYS A 71 -2.19 13.75 -3.10
N ILE A 72 -2.82 12.67 -3.55
CA ILE A 72 -4.02 12.09 -2.93
C ILE A 72 -3.64 11.50 -1.56
N PRO A 73 -4.33 11.87 -0.48
CA PRO A 73 -4.13 11.29 0.84
C PRO A 73 -4.42 9.78 0.87
N ALA A 74 -3.66 9.01 1.65
CA ALA A 74 -3.76 7.54 1.72
C ALA A 74 -5.13 7.05 2.20
N ASN A 75 -5.81 7.81 3.06
CA ASN A 75 -7.17 7.48 3.50
C ASN A 75 -8.20 7.51 2.36
N ILE A 76 -7.97 8.26 1.28
CA ILE A 76 -8.88 8.22 0.13
C ILE A 76 -8.81 6.86 -0.58
N LEU A 77 -7.61 6.27 -0.70
CA LEU A 77 -7.46 4.89 -1.18
C LEU A 77 -8.04 3.89 -0.16
N ARG A 78 -7.87 4.15 1.14
CA ARG A 78 -8.46 3.31 2.20
C ARG A 78 -9.99 3.29 2.15
N ASP A 79 -10.63 4.41 1.85
CA ASP A 79 -12.08 4.57 1.96
C ASP A 79 -12.81 4.32 0.62
N GLN A 80 -12.09 3.95 -0.43
CA GLN A 80 -12.66 3.64 -1.74
C GLN A 80 -13.34 2.26 -1.76
N ILE A 81 -14.39 2.14 -2.59
CA ILE A 81 -15.03 0.85 -2.89
C ILE A 81 -14.15 0.09 -3.87
N TYR A 82 -13.72 -1.11 -3.48
CA TYR A 82 -13.09 -2.09 -4.36
C TYR A 82 -14.01 -3.29 -4.54
N THR A 83 -13.96 -3.88 -5.73
CA THR A 83 -14.61 -5.17 -6.00
C THR A 83 -14.02 -6.24 -5.09
N HIS A 84 -14.85 -7.15 -4.58
CA HIS A 84 -14.42 -8.27 -3.75
C HIS A 84 -14.64 -9.61 -4.46
N PRO A 85 -13.68 -10.56 -4.46
CA PRO A 85 -12.30 -10.40 -3.99
C PRO A 85 -11.37 -9.90 -5.10
N THR A 86 -10.50 -8.92 -4.81
CA THR A 86 -9.42 -8.45 -5.71
C THR A 86 -8.14 -8.16 -4.94
N MET A 87 -6.99 -8.08 -5.61
CA MET A 87 -5.77 -7.63 -4.92
C MET A 87 -5.83 -6.14 -4.56
N SER A 88 -6.61 -5.33 -5.29
CA SER A 88 -6.77 -3.89 -5.03
C SER A 88 -7.53 -3.57 -3.75
N GLU A 89 -8.43 -4.46 -3.30
CA GLU A 89 -9.14 -4.30 -2.01
C GLU A 89 -8.19 -4.21 -0.82
N SER A 90 -6.97 -4.75 -0.97
CA SER A 90 -5.92 -4.68 0.06
C SER A 90 -5.56 -3.26 0.47
N PHE A 91 -5.85 -2.23 -0.34
CA PHE A 91 -5.66 -0.84 0.03
C PHE A 91 -6.56 -0.41 1.20
N ASN A 92 -7.76 -1.00 1.32
CA ASN A 92 -8.64 -0.77 2.46
C ASN A 92 -7.98 -1.19 3.78
N ASP A 93 -7.17 -2.25 3.78
CA ASP A 93 -6.47 -2.77 4.96
C ASP A 93 -5.08 -2.18 5.15
N LEU A 94 -4.31 -2.01 4.06
CA LEU A 94 -2.95 -1.48 4.10
C LEU A 94 -2.90 -0.06 4.63
N PHE A 95 -3.93 0.76 4.36
CA PHE A 95 -3.97 2.16 4.76
C PHE A 95 -4.86 2.44 5.98
N LYS A 96 -5.32 1.42 6.72
CA LYS A 96 -5.97 1.58 8.04
C LYS A 96 -5.01 2.21 9.04
#